data_AF-A0A656Z7R7-F1
#
_entry.id   AF-A0A656Z7R7-F1
#
_cell.length_a   1.000
_cell.length_b   1.000
_cell.length_c   1.000
_cell.angle_alpha   90.00
_cell.angle_beta   90.00
_cell.angle_gamma   90.00
#
_symmetry.space_group_name_H-M   'P 1'
#
loop_
_entity.id
_entity.type
_entity.pdbx_description
1 polymer ?
#
loop_
_entity_poly.entity_id
_entity_poly.type
_entity_poly.pdbx_seq_one_letter_code
_entity_poly.pdbx_strand_id
1 'polypeptide(L)'
;MSESREVRGFNPDYAGRRAECDGGGAIAGTRLAGRQDYAGTLTGDYIDHASGNAPPWRWYLMRDLTLKPQNCEDEAIWCLAGNLHLID
;
A
#
# COMPACT_ATOMS: atom_id res chain seq x y z
N MET A 1 11.46 12.70 21.33
CA MET A 1 11.32 11.45 20.56
C MET A 1 9.88 11.42 20.06
N SER A 2 9.66 11.57 18.76
CA SER A 2 8.31 11.45 18.20
C SER A 2 7.96 9.97 18.18
N GLU A 3 7.02 9.53 19.00
CA GLU A 3 6.55 8.15 18.99
C GLU A 3 5.77 7.89 17.70
N SER A 4 6.29 6.99 16.87
CA SER A 4 5.53 6.42 15.76
C SER A 4 4.52 5.46 16.37
N ARG A 5 3.22 5.72 16.19
CA ARG A 5 2.15 4.84 16.65
C ARG A 5 1.53 4.13 15.46
N GLU A 6 1.56 2.81 15.49
CA GLU A 6 0.90 1.95 14.51
C GLU A 6 -0.39 1.40 15.13
N VAL A 7 -1.52 1.54 14.42
CA VAL A 7 -2.79 0.90 14.77
C VAL A 7 -3.17 -0.05 13.66
N ARG A 8 -3.44 -1.30 13.99
CA ARG A 8 -3.89 -2.33 13.02
C ARG A 8 -5.39 -2.54 13.11
N GLY A 9 -6.00 -2.91 11.99
CA GLY A 9 -7.41 -3.31 11.96
C GLY A 9 -7.80 -4.01 10.67
N PHE A 10 -9.10 -4.21 10.50
CA PHE A 10 -9.69 -4.88 9.35
C PHE A 10 -10.90 -4.11 8.84
N ASN A 11 -10.98 -3.93 7.51
CA ASN A 11 -12.09 -3.30 6.83
C ASN A 11 -12.79 -4.35 5.93
N PRO A 12 -13.99 -4.84 6.31
CA PRO A 12 -14.70 -5.86 5.54
C PRO A 12 -15.14 -5.38 4.15
N ASP A 13 -15.35 -4.08 3.96
CA ASP A 13 -15.78 -3.53 2.66
C ASP A 13 -14.66 -3.62 1.61
N TYR A 14 -13.42 -3.78 2.06
CA TYR A 14 -12.22 -3.87 1.21
C TYR A 14 -11.76 -5.32 1.06
N ALA A 15 -12.25 -6.25 1.87
CA ALA A 15 -11.84 -7.64 1.80
C ALA A 15 -12.31 -8.32 0.51
N GLY A 16 -11.37 -8.91 -0.24
CA GLY A 16 -11.63 -9.60 -1.50
C GLY A 16 -11.90 -8.67 -2.69
N ARG A 17 -11.83 -7.35 -2.51
CA ARG A 17 -12.02 -6.36 -3.58
C ARG A 17 -10.77 -6.25 -4.43
N ARG A 18 -10.92 -6.14 -5.76
CA ARG A 18 -9.77 -5.77 -6.60
C ARG A 18 -9.56 -4.26 -6.58
N ALA A 19 -8.29 -3.89 -6.61
CA ALA A 19 -7.89 -2.50 -6.61
C ALA A 19 -6.58 -2.29 -7.36
N GLU A 20 -6.36 -1.05 -7.77
CA GLU A 20 -5.10 -0.51 -8.23
C GLU A 20 -4.57 0.45 -7.18
N CYS A 21 -3.26 0.49 -7.00
CA CYS A 21 -2.65 1.54 -6.21
C CYS A 21 -1.32 1.97 -6.79
N ASP A 22 -0.99 3.23 -6.53
CA ASP A 22 0.29 3.79 -6.90
C ASP A 22 1.15 4.14 -5.69
N GLY A 23 2.45 4.02 -5.90
CA GLY A 23 3.45 4.32 -4.90
C GLY A 23 4.73 4.86 -5.51
N GLY A 24 5.71 5.07 -4.64
CA GLY A 24 7.08 5.42 -5.01
C GLY A 24 8.03 4.31 -4.62
N GLY A 25 8.89 3.90 -5.54
CA GLY A 25 9.95 2.93 -5.27
C GLY A 25 11.25 3.32 -5.96
N ALA A 26 12.36 2.74 -5.50
CA ALA A 26 13.66 2.95 -6.15
C ALA A 26 13.63 2.39 -7.57
N ILE A 27 14.13 3.17 -8.54
CA ILE A 27 14.33 2.68 -9.91
C ILE A 27 15.67 1.94 -9.95
N ALA A 28 15.60 0.63 -10.26
CA ALA A 28 16.76 -0.25 -10.30
C ALA A 28 17.90 0.33 -11.16
N GLY A 29 19.12 0.27 -10.65
CA GLY A 29 20.31 0.80 -11.34
C GLY A 29 20.46 2.32 -11.31
N THR A 30 19.60 3.06 -10.61
CA THR A 30 19.69 4.52 -10.48
C THR A 30 19.66 4.97 -9.01
N ARG A 31 19.91 6.27 -8.78
CA ARG A 31 19.68 6.94 -7.48
C ARG A 31 18.33 7.65 -7.42
N LEU A 32 17.42 7.34 -8.35
CA LEU A 32 16.13 8.02 -8.49
C LEU A 32 15.02 7.14 -7.92
N ALA A 33 14.01 7.81 -7.36
CA ALA A 33 12.71 7.20 -7.08
C ALA A 33 11.78 7.42 -8.28
N GLY A 34 10.98 6.41 -8.59
CA GLY A 34 10.00 6.45 -9.66
C GLY A 34 8.62 6.08 -9.15
N ARG A 35 7.60 6.48 -9.90
CA ARG A 35 6.25 5.97 -9.72
C ARG A 35 6.24 4.48 -10.05
N GLN A 36 5.59 3.71 -9.21
CA GLN A 36 5.33 2.29 -9.42
C GLN A 36 3.83 2.06 -9.24
N ASP A 37 3.27 1.33 -10.19
CA ASP A 37 1.85 0.98 -10.18
C ASP A 37 1.70 -0.51 -9.82
N TYR A 38 0.69 -0.79 -9.03
CA TYR A 38 0.36 -2.12 -8.54
C TYR A 38 -1.13 -2.39 -8.71
N ALA A 39 -1.49 -3.64 -8.94
CA ALA A 39 -2.87 -4.10 -8.96
C ALA A 39 -2.97 -5.50 -8.36
N GLY A 40 -4.07 -5.79 -7.67
CA GLY A 40 -4.28 -7.06 -6.99
C GLY A 40 -5.56 -7.07 -6.17
N THR A 41 -5.61 -7.96 -5.18
CA THR A 41 -6.78 -8.15 -4.31
C THR A 41 -6.48 -7.67 -2.91
N LEU A 42 -7.35 -6.84 -2.36
CA LEU A 42 -7.26 -6.33 -1.00
C LEU A 42 -7.68 -7.40 0.00
N THR A 43 -6.91 -7.57 1.09
CA THR A 43 -7.27 -8.53 2.14
C THR A 43 -8.30 -7.98 3.11
N GLY A 44 -8.44 -6.65 3.17
CA GLY A 44 -9.18 -5.94 4.21
C GLY A 44 -8.31 -5.51 5.39
N ASP A 45 -7.11 -6.07 5.56
CA ASP A 45 -6.18 -5.65 6.62
C ASP A 45 -5.70 -4.22 6.37
N TYR A 46 -5.66 -3.41 7.43
CA TYR A 46 -5.08 -2.06 7.37
C TYR A 46 -4.14 -1.78 8.54
N ILE A 47 -3.19 -0.87 8.28
CA ILE A 47 -2.36 -0.23 9.30
C ILE A 47 -2.50 1.30 9.18
N ASP A 48 -2.67 1.95 10.31
CA ASP A 48 -2.65 3.40 10.45
C ASP A 48 -1.31 3.79 11.07
N HIS A 49 -0.44 4.43 10.28
CA HIS A 49 0.83 4.97 10.76
C HIS A 49 0.68 6.46 11.10
N ALA A 50 0.77 6.79 12.39
CA ALA A 50 0.91 8.16 12.86
C ALA A 50 2.39 8.48 13.11
N SER A 51 2.86 9.62 12.59
CA SER A 51 4.20 10.14 12.85
C SER A 51 4.13 11.58 13.35
N GLY A 52 4.44 11.78 14.62
CA GLY A 52 4.41 13.10 15.26
C GLY A 52 3.02 13.71 15.24
N ASN A 53 2.90 14.92 14.68
CA ASN A 53 1.63 15.63 14.56
C ASN A 53 0.92 15.40 13.20
N ALA A 54 1.43 14.50 12.35
CA ALA A 54 0.77 14.16 11.11
C ALA A 54 -0.47 13.28 11.39
N PRO A 55 -1.58 13.45 10.65
CA PRO A 55 -2.71 12.54 10.75
C PRO A 55 -2.26 11.11 10.39
N PRO A 56 -2.90 10.08 10.96
CA PRO A 56 -2.56 8.71 10.63
C PRO A 56 -2.79 8.45 9.15
N TRP A 57 -1.74 8.00 8.45
CA TRP A 57 -1.87 7.51 7.09
C TRP A 57 -2.29 6.05 7.14
N ARG A 58 -3.47 5.76 6.58
CA ARG A 58 -3.98 4.40 6.45
C ARG A 58 -3.39 3.71 5.24
N TRP A 59 -2.91 2.49 5.43
CA TRP A 59 -2.42 1.61 4.38
C TRP A 59 -3.21 0.32 4.39
N TYR A 60 -3.67 -0.15 3.24
CA TYR A 60 -4.35 -1.42 3.08
C TYR A 60 -3.42 -2.47 2.48
N LEU A 61 -3.51 -3.70 2.96
CA LEU A 61 -2.72 -4.81 2.42
C LEU A 61 -3.37 -5.34 1.14
N MET A 62 -2.59 -5.35 0.07
CA MET A 62 -2.95 -5.95 -1.21
C MET A 62 -2.08 -7.19 -1.43
N ARG A 63 -2.71 -8.28 -1.89
CA ARG A 63 -2.08 -9.57 -2.23
C ARG A 63 -2.54 -10.01 -3.61
N ASP A 64 -2.11 -11.19 -4.04
CA ASP A 64 -2.45 -11.78 -5.33
C ASP A 64 -2.21 -10.78 -6.47
N LEU A 65 -1.01 -10.20 -6.46
CA LEU A 65 -0.64 -9.08 -7.33
C LEU A 65 -0.70 -9.51 -8.80
N THR A 66 -1.60 -8.88 -9.55
CA THR A 66 -1.76 -9.07 -11.00
C THR A 66 -0.92 -8.08 -11.80
N LEU A 67 -0.53 -6.96 -11.17
CA LEU A 67 0.43 -6.00 -11.70
C LEU A 67 1.43 -5.64 -10.59
N LYS A 68 2.73 -5.76 -10.91
CA LYS A 68 3.83 -5.27 -10.07
C LYS A 68 5.06 -4.97 -10.93
N PRO A 69 5.98 -4.10 -10.48
CA PRO A 69 7.26 -3.88 -11.15
C PRO A 69 8.05 -5.18 -11.34
N GLN A 70 8.81 -5.28 -12.44
CA GLN A 70 9.54 -6.51 -12.81
C GLN A 70 10.48 -7.06 -11.72
N ASN A 71 11.02 -6.19 -10.87
CA ASN A 71 11.96 -6.54 -9.80
C ASN A 71 11.30 -6.56 -8.41
N CYS A 72 9.98 -6.47 -8.32
CA CYS A 72 9.26 -6.61 -7.06
C CYS A 72 9.10 -8.10 -6.75
N GLU A 73 9.88 -8.60 -5.80
CA GLU A 73 9.79 -10.00 -5.34
C GLU A 73 8.64 -10.20 -4.36
N ASP A 74 8.13 -9.12 -3.76
CA ASP A 74 7.06 -9.18 -2.77
C ASP A 74 5.78 -9.82 -3.34
N GLU A 75 5.16 -10.65 -2.53
CA GLU A 75 3.86 -11.29 -2.82
C GLU A 75 2.69 -10.41 -2.37
N ALA A 76 2.97 -9.40 -1.55
CA ALA A 76 2.01 -8.49 -0.96
C ALA A 76 2.62 -7.10 -0.77
N ILE A 77 1.81 -6.06 -0.91
CA ILE A 77 2.23 -4.68 -0.71
C ILE A 77 1.22 -3.89 0.12
N TRP A 78 1.70 -2.87 0.82
CA TRP A 78 0.86 -1.92 1.53
C TRP A 78 0.57 -0.72 0.62
N CYS A 79 -0.70 -0.50 0.32
CA CYS A 79 -1.18 0.60 -0.50
C CYS A 79 -1.73 1.72 0.37
N LEU A 80 -1.23 2.95 0.20
CA LEU A 80 -1.76 4.13 0.88
C LEU A 80 -3.22 4.35 0.46
N ALA A 81 -4.11 4.55 1.42
CA ALA A 81 -5.55 4.72 1.16
C ALA A 81 -5.87 5.89 0.22
N GLY A 82 -5.06 6.96 0.22
CA GLY A 82 -5.22 8.11 -0.68
C GLY A 82 -4.85 7.85 -2.13
N ASN A 83 -4.11 6.76 -2.41
CA ASN A 83 -3.64 6.38 -3.74
C ASN A 83 -4.21 5.03 -4.18
N LEU A 84 -5.25 4.55 -3.50
CA LEU A 84 -5.88 3.26 -3.73
C LEU A 84 -7.23 3.47 -4.43
N HIS A 85 -7.41 2.81 -5.55
CA HIS A 85 -8.61 2.89 -6.37
C HIS A 85 -9.21 1.50 -6.55
N LEU A 86 -10.46 1.30 -6.10
CA LEU A 86 -11.19 0.07 -6.36
C LEU A 86 -11.57 0.03 -7.84
N ILE A 87 -11.39 -1.12 -8.49
CA ILE A 87 -11.63 -1.30 -9.94
C ILE A 87 -12.86 -2.17 -10.25
N ASP A 88 -13.71 -2.38 -9.23
CA ASP A 88 -14.90 -3.24 -9.25
C ASP A 88 -16.18 -2.49 -8.82
#